data_AF-D4RY62-F1
#
_entry.id   AF-D4RY62-F1
#
_cell.length_a   1.000
_cell.length_b   1.000
_cell.length_c   1.000
_cell.angle_alpha   90.00
_cell.angle_beta   90.00
_cell.angle_gamma   90.00
#
_symmetry.space_group_name_H-M   'P 1'
#
loop_
_entity.id
_entity.type
_entity.pdbx_description
1 polymer ?
#
loop_
_entity_poly.entity_id
_entity_poly.type
_entity_poly.pdbx_seq_one_letter_code
_entity_poly.pdbx_strand_id
1 'polypeptide(L)'
;MISMVLRNIQNSFINFRKIFILLIVSQIISIMSIFFVYGIYGSYAAKMQEIELNTYRIGIDFEEAEKNTVGTLKRNLPEVLDRINDKLEFVFVAGASNHKMVAMRTKYIDGDFRTVITKEQYGNMKGRYLNSEDDEKCNRVIFSAKGKEDSVGDIVDIAGTEFEIVGTCDDLFADGYDIPYNSCPDDLQLSWCSFYFKELPTVNDYNAIKKMVTGNFSNYTMDEFDIKNNDELTSYRTIIAISVSIGIISALNTCLMYGYIISQRRKQMVVYGIIGAARIRRFAISESEMLVFSVTTSLVGVVLFRTIFQSIVLKVYDNSSEIYTVKMYVFMTILYIMCILIFTSVLLAVMNRDKLADMLRRTEND
;
A
#
# COMPACT_ATOMS: atom_id res chain seq x y z
N MET A 1 -12.79 44.75 -8.09
CA MET A 1 -12.15 43.86 -7.09
C MET A 1 -10.73 43.53 -7.53
N ILE A 2 -10.55 42.98 -8.74
CA ILE A 2 -9.23 42.68 -9.34
C ILE A 2 -8.28 43.89 -9.33
N SER A 3 -8.74 45.09 -9.70
CA SER A 3 -7.91 46.31 -9.66
C SER A 3 -7.40 46.66 -8.26
N MET A 4 -8.18 46.42 -7.21
CA MET A 4 -7.76 46.63 -5.81
C MET A 4 -6.73 45.57 -5.38
N VAL A 5 -6.92 44.32 -5.79
CA VAL A 5 -5.96 43.23 -5.54
C VAL A 5 -4.61 43.56 -6.17
N LEU A 6 -4.59 43.88 -7.47
CA LEU A 6 -3.34 44.24 -8.18
C LEU A 6 -2.65 45.46 -7.57
N ARG A 7 -3.42 46.47 -7.17
CA ARG A 7 -2.86 47.67 -6.51
C ARG A 7 -2.29 47.35 -5.12
N ASN A 8 -2.93 46.46 -4.36
CA ASN A 8 -2.38 45.97 -3.09
C ASN A 8 -1.07 45.22 -3.29
N ILE A 9 -1.00 44.35 -4.29
CA ILE A 9 0.20 43.60 -4.66
C ILE A 9 1.34 44.56 -5.00
N GLN A 10 1.07 45.54 -5.87
CA GLN A 10 2.06 46.55 -6.25
C GLN A 10 2.52 47.38 -5.04
N ASN A 11 1.58 47.75 -4.17
CA ASN A 11 1.88 48.48 -2.93
C ASN A 11 2.78 47.66 -1.99
N SER A 12 2.51 46.35 -1.86
CA SER A 12 3.33 45.43 -1.07
C SER A 12 4.76 45.32 -1.60
N PHE A 13 4.91 45.26 -2.92
CA PHE A 13 6.21 45.17 -3.58
C PHE A 13 7.05 46.44 -3.36
N ILE A 14 6.43 47.62 -3.39
CA ILE A 14 7.11 48.91 -3.27
C ILE A 14 7.44 49.21 -1.80
N ASN A 15 6.44 49.13 -0.92
CA ASN A 15 6.54 49.63 0.46
C ASN A 15 7.04 48.57 1.45
N PHE A 16 6.85 47.28 1.16
CA PHE A 16 7.23 46.18 2.06
C PHE A 16 8.18 45.19 1.39
N ARG A 17 9.02 45.69 0.45
CA ARG A 17 9.89 44.90 -0.44
C ARG A 17 10.63 43.75 0.24
N LYS A 18 11.27 43.99 1.40
CA LYS A 18 12.09 42.97 2.10
C LYS A 18 11.25 41.78 2.55
N ILE A 19 10.15 42.04 3.26
CA ILE A 19 9.25 41.00 3.77
C ILE A 19 8.51 40.33 2.62
N PHE A 20 8.18 41.10 1.60
CA PHE A 20 7.49 40.61 0.42
C PHE A 20 8.36 39.63 -0.40
N ILE A 21 9.65 39.94 -0.60
CA ILE A 21 10.63 39.01 -1.19
C ILE A 21 10.77 37.76 -0.31
N LEU A 22 10.82 37.93 1.01
CA LEU A 22 10.94 36.80 1.94
C LEU A 22 9.71 35.88 1.88
N LEU A 23 8.50 36.43 1.70
CA LEU A 23 7.28 35.63 1.47
C LEU A 23 7.38 34.82 0.18
N ILE A 24 7.84 35.42 -0.92
CA ILE A 24 8.00 34.72 -2.20
C ILE A 24 8.98 33.57 -2.06
N VAL A 25 10.16 33.84 -1.53
CA VAL A 25 11.21 32.84 -1.32
C VAL A 25 10.71 31.72 -0.40
N SER A 26 10.03 32.08 0.69
CA SER A 26 9.43 31.10 1.59
C SER A 26 8.43 30.20 0.87
N GLN A 27 7.49 30.76 0.10
CA GLN A 27 6.48 29.96 -0.60
C GLN A 27 7.10 29.00 -1.63
N ILE A 28 8.14 29.45 -2.35
CA ILE A 28 8.86 28.61 -3.31
C ILE A 28 9.55 27.44 -2.57
N ILE A 29 10.27 27.73 -1.48
CA ILE A 29 10.91 26.69 -0.67
C ILE A 29 9.85 25.75 -0.09
N SER A 30 8.72 26.30 0.34
CA SER A 30 7.61 25.56 0.93
C SER A 30 7.00 24.53 -0.02
N ILE A 31 6.64 24.93 -1.24
CA ILE A 31 6.08 24.00 -2.23
C ILE A 31 7.10 22.95 -2.66
N MET A 32 8.37 23.34 -2.80
CA MET A 32 9.46 22.39 -3.10
C MET A 32 9.65 21.36 -1.98
N SER A 33 9.56 21.82 -0.72
CA SER A 33 9.62 20.95 0.45
C SER A 33 8.47 19.96 0.47
N ILE A 34 7.27 20.37 0.06
CA ILE A 34 6.11 19.47 -0.02
C ILE A 34 6.32 18.37 -1.06
N PHE A 35 6.84 18.69 -2.25
CA PHE A 35 7.13 17.67 -3.25
C PHE A 35 8.26 16.73 -2.82
N PHE A 36 9.26 17.25 -2.12
CA PHE A 36 10.32 16.46 -1.53
C PHE A 36 9.77 15.49 -0.47
N VAL A 37 9.04 16.02 0.51
CA VAL A 37 8.37 15.29 1.59
C VAL A 37 7.45 14.21 1.04
N TYR A 38 6.69 14.50 -0.01
CA TYR A 38 5.82 13.51 -0.63
C TYR A 38 6.59 12.40 -1.33
N GLY A 39 7.69 12.72 -2.01
CA GLY A 39 8.56 11.69 -2.59
C GLY A 39 9.13 10.75 -1.54
N ILE A 40 9.60 11.33 -0.42
CA ILE A 40 10.07 10.56 0.74
C ILE A 40 8.93 9.72 1.32
N TYR A 41 7.78 10.33 1.59
CA TYR A 41 6.62 9.64 2.12
C TYR A 41 6.20 8.47 1.23
N GLY A 42 6.04 8.70 -0.08
CA GLY A 42 5.67 7.67 -1.04
C GLY A 42 6.70 6.54 -1.10
N SER A 43 7.98 6.88 -1.14
CA SER A 43 9.06 5.88 -1.17
C SER A 43 9.08 5.04 0.10
N TYR A 44 8.99 5.66 1.28
CA TYR A 44 9.04 4.92 2.55
C TYR A 44 7.73 4.23 2.91
N ALA A 45 6.57 4.79 2.54
CA ALA A 45 5.28 4.14 2.71
C ALA A 45 5.15 2.91 1.82
N ALA A 46 5.64 2.98 0.57
CA ALA A 46 5.78 1.82 -0.30
C ALA A 46 6.76 0.81 0.30
N LYS A 47 7.92 1.24 0.79
CA LYS A 47 8.88 0.35 1.47
C LYS A 47 8.34 -0.29 2.77
N MET A 48 7.40 0.35 3.48
CA MET A 48 6.72 -0.29 4.62
C MET A 48 5.78 -1.42 4.18
N GLN A 49 5.37 -1.43 2.92
CA GLN A 49 4.50 -2.45 2.31
C GLN A 49 5.29 -3.49 1.51
N GLU A 50 6.47 -3.12 0.98
CA GLU A 50 7.42 -4.03 0.35
C GLU A 50 8.08 -4.92 1.39
N ILE A 51 7.78 -6.20 1.26
CA ILE A 51 8.46 -7.30 1.91
C ILE A 51 9.30 -7.91 0.81
N GLU A 52 10.50 -8.36 1.13
CA GLU A 52 11.31 -9.12 0.18
C GLU A 52 10.76 -10.55 0.01
N LEU A 53 9.46 -10.67 -0.27
CA LEU A 53 8.82 -11.84 -0.83
C LEU A 53 8.90 -11.70 -2.35
N ASN A 54 10.07 -11.94 -2.96
CA ASN A 54 10.21 -12.03 -4.43
C ASN A 54 9.58 -13.31 -5.00
N THR A 55 8.63 -13.90 -4.28
CA THR A 55 7.98 -15.16 -4.60
C THR A 55 6.48 -15.06 -4.33
N TYR A 56 5.71 -15.58 -5.28
CA TYR A 56 4.26 -15.77 -5.15
C TYR A 56 3.92 -17.08 -4.42
N ARG A 57 4.91 -17.67 -3.73
CA ARG A 57 4.81 -18.96 -3.06
C ARG A 57 5.42 -18.88 -1.67
N ILE A 58 4.71 -19.42 -0.69
CA ILE A 58 5.25 -19.72 0.64
C ILE A 58 5.24 -21.24 0.82
N GLY A 59 6.43 -21.83 0.83
CA GLY A 59 6.69 -23.26 1.02
C GLY A 59 6.95 -23.65 2.47
N ILE A 60 6.54 -24.87 2.79
CA ILE A 60 6.80 -25.54 4.06
C ILE A 60 7.15 -26.99 3.75
N ASP A 61 8.36 -27.38 4.09
CA ASP A 61 8.85 -28.75 4.11
C ASP A 61 8.59 -29.36 5.49
N PHE A 62 8.12 -30.61 5.52
CA PHE A 62 7.89 -31.36 6.74
C PHE A 62 8.78 -32.59 6.75
N GLU A 63 9.50 -32.81 7.85
CA GLU A 63 10.11 -34.10 8.14
C GLU A 63 9.07 -35.04 8.77
N GLU A 64 9.33 -36.35 8.70
CA GLU A 64 8.43 -37.36 9.27
C GLU A 64 8.30 -37.17 10.78
N ALA A 65 7.07 -36.97 11.25
CA ALA A 65 6.76 -36.78 12.66
C ALA A 65 5.29 -37.12 12.94
N GLU A 66 4.98 -37.60 14.13
CA GLU A 66 3.62 -38.02 14.53
C GLU A 66 2.55 -36.96 14.26
N LYS A 67 2.89 -35.67 14.43
CA LYS A 67 1.95 -34.55 14.23
C LYS A 67 1.87 -34.06 12.79
N ASN A 68 2.83 -34.40 11.94
CA ASN A 68 2.95 -33.90 10.57
C ASN A 68 2.10 -34.74 9.61
N THR A 69 0.78 -34.73 9.82
CA THR A 69 -0.15 -35.48 8.98
C THR A 69 -1.13 -34.57 8.26
N VAL A 70 -1.67 -35.06 7.14
CA VAL A 70 -2.70 -34.34 6.38
C VAL A 70 -3.91 -34.01 7.26
N GLY A 71 -4.29 -34.90 8.19
CA GLY A 71 -5.37 -34.64 9.14
C GLY A 71 -5.10 -33.47 10.08
N THR A 72 -3.86 -33.28 10.53
CA THR A 72 -3.47 -32.08 11.29
C THR A 72 -3.58 -30.81 10.45
N LEU A 73 -3.19 -30.87 9.17
CA LEU A 73 -3.34 -29.74 8.26
C LEU A 73 -4.81 -29.42 7.98
N LYS A 74 -5.65 -30.42 7.67
CA LYS A 74 -7.10 -30.23 7.43
C LYS A 74 -7.81 -29.50 8.57
N ARG A 75 -7.44 -29.79 9.82
CA ARG A 75 -8.04 -29.15 11.01
C ARG A 75 -7.63 -27.69 11.20
N ASN A 76 -6.43 -27.31 10.78
CA ASN A 76 -5.84 -26.00 11.09
C ASN A 76 -5.81 -25.05 9.88
N LEU A 77 -5.80 -25.59 8.67
CA LEU A 77 -5.75 -24.83 7.43
C LEU A 77 -6.94 -23.87 7.27
N PRO A 78 -8.20 -24.23 7.61
CA PRO A 78 -9.34 -23.32 7.51
C PRO A 78 -9.16 -21.99 8.25
N GLU A 79 -8.59 -22.00 9.47
CA GLU A 79 -8.38 -20.77 10.27
C GLU A 79 -7.50 -19.75 9.54
N VAL A 80 -6.48 -20.23 8.82
CA VAL A 80 -5.60 -19.37 8.02
C VAL A 80 -6.29 -18.96 6.74
N LEU A 81 -6.98 -19.89 6.07
CA LEU A 81 -7.63 -19.64 4.78
C LEU A 81 -8.78 -18.64 4.89
N ASP A 82 -9.53 -18.60 5.99
CA ASP A 82 -10.54 -17.57 6.24
C ASP A 82 -9.99 -16.14 6.10
N ARG A 83 -8.67 -15.96 6.30
CA ARG A 83 -7.99 -14.67 6.20
C ARG A 83 -7.36 -14.38 4.82
N ILE A 84 -6.84 -15.39 4.14
CA ILE A 84 -5.96 -15.20 2.97
C ILE A 84 -6.48 -15.83 1.67
N ASN A 85 -7.61 -16.55 1.71
CA ASN A 85 -8.08 -17.35 0.59
C ASN A 85 -8.45 -16.54 -0.68
N ASP A 86 -8.89 -15.29 -0.54
CA ASP A 86 -9.15 -14.39 -1.65
C ASP A 86 -7.88 -14.09 -2.48
N LYS A 87 -6.73 -13.99 -1.79
CA LYS A 87 -5.41 -13.75 -2.39
C LYS A 87 -4.76 -15.00 -2.97
N LEU A 88 -5.20 -16.19 -2.57
CA LEU A 88 -4.63 -17.45 -3.03
C LEU A 88 -5.17 -17.88 -4.40
N GLU A 89 -4.28 -18.43 -5.21
CA GLU A 89 -4.61 -19.18 -6.40
C GLU A 89 -5.04 -20.60 -6.01
N PHE A 90 -4.18 -21.31 -5.26
CA PHE A 90 -4.45 -22.62 -4.66
C PHE A 90 -3.43 -22.93 -3.54
N VAL A 91 -3.73 -23.96 -2.74
CA VAL A 91 -2.80 -24.59 -1.82
C VAL A 91 -2.38 -25.94 -2.39
N PHE A 92 -1.07 -26.16 -2.48
CA PHE A 92 -0.48 -27.44 -2.84
C PHE A 92 -0.10 -28.18 -1.57
N VAL A 93 -0.54 -29.42 -1.44
CA VAL A 93 -0.18 -30.30 -0.34
C VAL A 93 0.40 -31.57 -0.94
N ALA A 94 1.49 -32.09 -0.38
CA ALA A 94 2.02 -33.38 -0.74
C ALA A 94 2.45 -34.16 0.50
N GLY A 95 2.31 -35.47 0.39
CA GLY A 95 2.68 -36.43 1.40
C GLY A 95 3.24 -37.70 0.77
N ALA A 96 3.70 -38.61 1.62
CA ALA A 96 4.24 -39.88 1.19
C ALA A 96 3.72 -41.01 2.09
N SER A 97 3.45 -42.17 1.47
CA SER A 97 3.18 -43.41 2.18
C SER A 97 3.80 -44.57 1.41
N ASN A 98 4.61 -45.41 2.07
CA ASN A 98 5.21 -46.60 1.46
C ASN A 98 5.91 -46.32 0.11
N HIS A 99 6.70 -45.26 0.02
CA HIS A 99 7.38 -44.79 -1.21
C HIS A 99 6.46 -44.30 -2.34
N LYS A 100 5.15 -44.14 -2.08
CA LYS A 100 4.20 -43.52 -3.01
C LYS A 100 4.06 -42.04 -2.65
N MET A 101 4.41 -41.17 -3.59
CA MET A 101 4.20 -39.74 -3.48
C MET A 101 2.76 -39.40 -3.85
N VAL A 102 2.13 -38.58 -3.02
CA VAL A 102 0.74 -38.16 -3.17
C VAL A 102 0.68 -36.64 -3.13
N ALA A 103 -0.01 -36.03 -4.08
CA ALA A 103 -0.17 -34.59 -4.19
C ALA A 103 -1.66 -34.22 -4.25
N MET A 104 -1.97 -33.04 -3.74
CA MET A 104 -3.30 -32.46 -3.68
C MET A 104 -3.20 -30.98 -4.03
N ARG A 105 -4.03 -30.51 -4.97
CA ARG A 105 -4.16 -29.09 -5.34
C ARG A 105 -5.56 -28.64 -4.99
N THR A 106 -5.67 -27.83 -3.94
CA THR A 106 -6.97 -27.48 -3.38
C THR A 106 -7.15 -25.98 -3.22
N LYS A 107 -8.41 -25.55 -3.30
CA LYS A 107 -8.84 -24.20 -2.95
C LYS A 107 -9.98 -24.30 -1.96
N TYR A 108 -10.03 -23.36 -1.02
CA TYR A 108 -11.11 -23.30 -0.05
C TYR A 108 -12.23 -22.41 -0.59
N ILE A 109 -13.43 -22.95 -0.72
CA ILE A 109 -14.58 -22.28 -1.34
C ILE A 109 -15.80 -22.61 -0.49
N ASP A 110 -16.51 -21.57 -0.03
CA ASP A 110 -17.76 -21.70 0.74
C ASP A 110 -17.67 -22.64 1.96
N GLY A 111 -16.51 -22.64 2.64
CA GLY A 111 -16.28 -23.44 3.85
C GLY A 111 -15.78 -24.86 3.60
N ASP A 112 -15.44 -25.22 2.36
CA ASP A 112 -15.00 -26.56 2.00
C ASP A 112 -13.88 -26.53 0.95
N PHE A 113 -13.14 -27.64 0.83
CA PHE A 113 -12.02 -27.79 -0.11
C PHE A 113 -12.51 -28.29 -1.46
N ARG A 114 -11.90 -27.75 -2.53
CA ARG A 114 -12.25 -28.06 -3.92
C ARG A 114 -10.99 -28.22 -4.74
N THR A 115 -10.89 -29.34 -5.46
CA THR A 115 -9.79 -29.64 -6.38
C THR A 115 -9.69 -28.55 -7.44
N VAL A 116 -8.45 -28.10 -7.69
CA VAL A 116 -8.11 -27.17 -8.76
C VAL A 116 -7.41 -27.94 -9.87
N ILE A 117 -8.00 -27.92 -11.07
CA ILE A 117 -7.44 -28.56 -12.27
C ILE A 117 -6.72 -27.54 -13.12
N THR A 118 -5.41 -27.70 -13.30
CA THR A 118 -4.62 -26.97 -14.30
C THR A 118 -4.58 -27.79 -15.60
N LYS A 119 -5.62 -27.67 -16.44
CA LYS A 119 -5.78 -28.41 -17.72
C LYS A 119 -4.58 -28.31 -18.67
N GLU A 120 -3.78 -27.25 -18.56
CA GLU A 120 -2.62 -27.00 -19.41
C GLU A 120 -1.42 -27.91 -19.12
N GLN A 121 -1.47 -28.69 -18.03
CA GLN A 121 -0.32 -29.46 -17.55
C GLN A 121 -0.20 -30.86 -18.16
N TYR A 122 -1.27 -31.50 -18.65
CA TYR A 122 -1.26 -32.92 -18.97
C TYR A 122 -1.34 -33.24 -20.47
N GLY A 123 -0.18 -33.48 -21.09
CA GLY A 123 -0.08 -34.05 -22.45
C GLY A 123 -0.36 -35.56 -22.45
N ASN A 124 -0.96 -36.09 -23.53
CA ASN A 124 -1.22 -37.53 -23.75
C ASN A 124 -1.94 -38.25 -22.58
N MET A 125 -3.05 -37.66 -22.13
CA MET A 125 -3.86 -38.18 -21.03
C MET A 125 -4.86 -39.27 -21.45
N LYS A 126 -5.10 -40.25 -20.58
CA LYS A 126 -6.20 -41.23 -20.67
C LYS A 126 -7.17 -41.03 -19.50
N GLY A 127 -8.46 -41.35 -19.71
CA GLY A 127 -9.49 -41.23 -18.66
C GLY A 127 -10.00 -39.81 -18.45
N ARG A 128 -10.26 -39.43 -17.19
CA ARG A 128 -10.74 -38.09 -16.78
C ARG A 128 -9.84 -37.45 -15.72
N TYR A 129 -9.87 -36.12 -15.66
CA TYR A 129 -9.21 -35.38 -14.58
C TYR A 129 -10.00 -35.54 -13.28
N LEU A 130 -9.32 -35.39 -12.15
CA LEU A 130 -9.99 -35.07 -10.89
C LEU A 130 -10.78 -33.77 -11.07
N ASN A 131 -11.89 -33.62 -10.37
CA ASN A 131 -12.68 -32.40 -10.43
C ASN A 131 -13.26 -32.05 -9.06
N SER A 132 -13.88 -30.89 -8.95
CA SER A 132 -14.40 -30.38 -7.67
C SER A 132 -15.47 -31.30 -7.04
N GLU A 133 -16.23 -32.06 -7.85
CA GLU A 133 -17.22 -33.03 -7.36
C GLU A 133 -16.55 -34.19 -6.61
N ASP A 134 -15.31 -34.54 -6.98
CA ASP A 134 -14.55 -35.59 -6.31
C ASP A 134 -14.21 -35.21 -4.86
N ASP A 135 -13.95 -33.94 -4.56
CA ASP A 135 -13.81 -33.45 -3.19
C ASP A 135 -15.16 -33.29 -2.48
N GLU A 136 -16.20 -32.82 -3.17
CA GLU A 136 -17.54 -32.64 -2.60
C GLU A 136 -18.15 -33.95 -2.09
N LYS A 137 -17.92 -35.03 -2.83
CA LYS A 137 -18.46 -36.36 -2.52
C LYS A 137 -17.46 -37.24 -1.78
N CYS A 138 -16.25 -36.74 -1.51
CA CYS A 138 -15.14 -37.53 -0.99
C CYS A 138 -14.90 -38.81 -1.82
N ASN A 139 -14.95 -38.70 -3.14
CA ASN A 139 -14.72 -39.83 -4.03
C ASN A 139 -13.30 -40.36 -3.85
N ARG A 140 -13.16 -41.67 -3.67
CA ARG A 140 -11.85 -42.35 -3.58
C ARG A 140 -11.30 -42.65 -4.96
N VAL A 141 -10.93 -41.58 -5.65
CA VAL A 141 -10.39 -41.62 -7.01
C VAL A 141 -9.03 -40.93 -7.05
N ILE A 142 -8.16 -41.37 -7.95
CA ILE A 142 -6.85 -40.74 -8.17
C ILE A 142 -6.58 -40.50 -9.65
N PHE A 143 -5.74 -39.52 -9.91
CA PHE A 143 -5.11 -39.31 -11.20
C PHE A 143 -3.64 -39.72 -11.11
N SER A 144 -3.23 -40.72 -11.88
CA SER A 144 -1.86 -41.24 -11.85
C SER A 144 -0.98 -40.51 -12.85
N ALA A 145 0.19 -40.06 -12.39
CA ALA A 145 1.23 -39.53 -13.25
C ALA A 145 2.17 -40.62 -13.79
N LYS A 146 1.84 -41.89 -13.56
CA LYS A 146 2.59 -43.08 -13.99
C LYS A 146 1.87 -43.84 -15.12
N GLY A 147 1.43 -43.14 -16.16
CA GLY A 147 0.61 -43.72 -17.24
C GLY A 147 1.23 -44.87 -18.04
N LYS A 148 2.53 -45.12 -17.87
CA LYS A 148 3.25 -46.28 -18.41
C LYS A 148 3.14 -47.53 -17.52
N GLU A 149 2.93 -47.37 -16.23
CA GLU A 149 2.81 -48.44 -15.23
C GLU A 149 1.35 -48.72 -14.86
N ASP A 150 0.55 -47.66 -14.80
CA ASP A 150 -0.83 -47.67 -14.32
C ASP A 150 -1.86 -47.56 -15.44
N SER A 151 -2.99 -48.22 -15.27
CA SER A 151 -4.16 -48.15 -16.16
C SER A 151 -5.39 -47.58 -15.46
N VAL A 152 -6.26 -46.94 -16.26
CA VAL A 152 -7.57 -46.47 -15.78
C VAL A 152 -8.40 -47.68 -15.32
N GLY A 153 -8.95 -47.61 -14.11
CA GLY A 153 -9.70 -48.68 -13.44
C GLY A 153 -8.86 -49.50 -12.46
N ASP A 154 -7.54 -49.34 -12.43
CA ASP A 154 -6.69 -50.00 -11.43
C ASP A 154 -6.96 -49.44 -10.03
N ILE A 155 -6.72 -50.27 -9.01
CA ILE A 155 -6.85 -49.88 -7.60
C ILE A 155 -5.48 -49.71 -6.97
N VAL A 156 -5.27 -48.58 -6.30
CA VAL A 156 -4.04 -48.25 -5.59
C VAL A 156 -4.34 -48.02 -4.12
N ASP A 157 -3.61 -48.73 -3.25
CA ASP A 157 -3.61 -48.47 -1.81
C ASP A 157 -2.71 -47.28 -1.45
N ILE A 158 -3.27 -46.27 -0.79
CA ILE A 158 -2.57 -45.12 -0.21
C ILE A 158 -2.90 -45.09 1.28
N ALA A 159 -1.88 -45.33 2.12
CA ALA A 159 -2.01 -45.38 3.58
C ALA A 159 -3.19 -46.27 4.07
N GLY A 160 -3.34 -47.48 3.49
CA GLY A 160 -4.40 -48.42 3.88
C GLY A 160 -5.80 -48.07 3.35
N THR A 161 -5.91 -47.07 2.46
CA THR A 161 -7.14 -46.70 1.76
C THR A 161 -7.01 -47.00 0.28
N GLU A 162 -7.95 -47.76 -0.26
CA GLU A 162 -8.02 -48.09 -1.69
C GLU A 162 -8.65 -46.94 -2.50
N PHE A 163 -8.02 -46.59 -3.62
CA PHE A 163 -8.53 -45.62 -4.58
C PHE A 163 -8.50 -46.16 -6.01
N GLU A 164 -9.50 -45.79 -6.81
CA GLU A 164 -9.58 -46.14 -8.24
C GLU A 164 -8.90 -45.09 -9.12
N ILE A 165 -8.07 -45.54 -10.07
CA ILE A 165 -7.44 -44.67 -11.07
C ILE A 165 -8.48 -44.25 -12.11
N VAL A 166 -8.83 -42.96 -12.13
CA VAL A 166 -9.80 -42.41 -13.09
C VAL A 166 -9.14 -41.73 -14.28
N GLY A 167 -7.84 -41.48 -14.21
CA GLY A 167 -7.07 -40.92 -15.31
C GLY A 167 -5.58 -41.13 -15.14
N THR A 168 -4.86 -41.17 -16.25
CA THR A 168 -3.41 -41.33 -16.28
C THR A 168 -2.74 -40.38 -17.29
N CYS A 169 -1.47 -40.06 -17.07
CA CYS A 169 -0.61 -39.38 -18.04
C CYS A 169 0.84 -39.91 -17.95
N ASP A 170 1.61 -39.74 -19.03
CA ASP A 170 2.93 -40.37 -19.17
C ASP A 170 4.11 -39.50 -18.69
N ASP A 171 3.90 -38.20 -18.45
CA ASP A 171 4.99 -37.22 -18.23
C ASP A 171 4.60 -36.07 -17.27
N LEU A 172 4.06 -36.35 -16.08
CA LEU A 172 3.93 -35.31 -15.04
C LEU A 172 4.41 -35.70 -13.67
N PHE A 173 4.86 -34.67 -12.94
CA PHE A 173 5.14 -34.63 -11.52
C PHE A 173 5.63 -35.94 -10.87
N ALA A 174 6.96 -36.10 -10.81
CA ALA A 174 7.68 -36.96 -9.88
C ALA A 174 7.08 -38.37 -9.63
N ASP A 175 6.59 -39.04 -10.68
CA ASP A 175 6.04 -40.40 -10.61
C ASP A 175 5.05 -40.59 -9.43
N GLY A 176 4.14 -39.63 -9.22
CA GLY A 176 3.21 -39.60 -8.08
C GLY A 176 1.73 -39.76 -8.45
N TYR A 177 0.87 -39.67 -7.44
CA TYR A 177 -0.59 -39.67 -7.57
C TYR A 177 -1.17 -38.32 -7.14
N ASP A 178 -2.08 -37.77 -7.94
CA ASP A 178 -2.92 -36.65 -7.52
C ASP A 178 -4.23 -37.22 -6.95
N ILE A 179 -4.65 -36.73 -5.77
CA ILE A 179 -5.90 -37.15 -5.12
C ILE A 179 -6.73 -35.94 -4.65
N PRO A 180 -8.07 -36.08 -4.54
CA PRO A 180 -8.91 -35.06 -3.90
C PRO A 180 -8.49 -34.87 -2.44
N TYR A 181 -8.33 -33.61 -2.03
CA TYR A 181 -7.83 -33.25 -0.70
C TYR A 181 -8.73 -33.79 0.43
N ASN A 182 -10.05 -33.73 0.25
CA ASN A 182 -11.03 -34.22 1.22
C ASN A 182 -10.99 -35.75 1.34
N SER A 183 -10.70 -36.46 0.25
CA SER A 183 -10.60 -37.92 0.21
C SER A 183 -9.27 -38.46 0.76
N CYS A 184 -8.26 -37.62 0.96
CA CYS A 184 -6.95 -38.02 1.47
C CYS A 184 -7.04 -38.62 2.89
N PRO A 185 -6.38 -39.74 3.20
CA PRO A 185 -6.30 -40.27 4.56
C PRO A 185 -5.67 -39.26 5.52
N ASP A 186 -6.22 -39.15 6.72
CA ASP A 186 -5.80 -38.17 7.72
C ASP A 186 -4.45 -38.50 8.38
N ASP A 187 -4.04 -39.77 8.33
CA ASP A 187 -2.79 -40.32 8.84
C ASP A 187 -1.63 -40.23 7.83
N LEU A 188 -1.90 -39.82 6.58
CA LEU A 188 -0.87 -39.62 5.57
C LEU A 188 0.16 -38.61 6.07
N GLN A 189 1.44 -39.01 6.08
CA GLN A 189 2.56 -38.15 6.46
C GLN A 189 2.72 -37.02 5.45
N LEU A 190 2.75 -35.78 5.94
CA LEU A 190 3.05 -34.61 5.15
C LEU A 190 4.54 -34.57 4.82
N SER A 191 4.83 -34.21 3.58
CA SER A 191 6.19 -33.93 3.13
C SER A 191 6.33 -32.47 2.75
N TRP A 192 5.32 -31.89 2.11
CA TRP A 192 5.40 -30.55 1.55
C TRP A 192 4.03 -29.85 1.57
N CYS A 193 3.98 -28.58 1.93
CA CYS A 193 2.83 -27.69 1.73
C CYS A 193 3.28 -26.38 1.10
N SER A 194 2.49 -25.83 0.17
CA SER A 194 2.74 -24.52 -0.40
C SER A 194 1.48 -23.72 -0.65
N PHE A 195 1.55 -22.45 -0.30
CA PHE A 195 0.52 -21.45 -0.59
C PHE A 195 0.94 -20.69 -1.85
N TYR A 196 0.16 -20.80 -2.92
CA TYR A 196 0.37 -20.06 -4.17
C TYR A 196 -0.57 -18.85 -4.22
N PHE A 197 -0.01 -17.65 -4.38
CA PHE A 197 -0.73 -16.39 -4.35
C PHE A 197 -0.89 -15.78 -5.75
N LYS A 198 -2.03 -15.12 -6.00
CA LYS A 198 -2.30 -14.35 -7.22
C LYS A 198 -1.55 -13.02 -7.26
N GLU A 199 -1.22 -12.50 -6.08
CA GLU A 199 -0.51 -11.24 -5.85
C GLU A 199 0.54 -11.44 -4.74
N LEU A 200 1.48 -10.50 -4.57
CA LEU A 200 2.54 -10.67 -3.58
C LEU A 200 1.98 -10.76 -2.15
N PRO A 201 2.31 -11.81 -1.36
CA PRO A 201 1.82 -11.96 0.01
C PRO A 201 2.39 -10.88 0.95
N THR A 202 1.61 -10.49 1.96
CA THR A 202 2.01 -9.51 2.98
C THR A 202 2.66 -10.15 4.22
N VAL A 203 3.30 -9.36 5.11
CA VAL A 203 3.99 -9.86 6.32
C VAL A 203 2.97 -10.51 7.23
N ASN A 204 1.80 -9.89 7.25
CA ASN A 204 0.64 -10.34 7.96
C ASN A 204 0.16 -11.71 7.46
N ASP A 205 0.18 -11.95 6.15
CA ASP A 205 -0.18 -13.24 5.55
C ASP A 205 0.86 -14.30 5.92
N TYR A 206 2.15 -14.01 5.75
CA TYR A 206 3.25 -14.88 6.18
C TYR A 206 3.19 -15.23 7.67
N ASN A 207 2.99 -14.22 8.54
CA ASN A 207 2.91 -14.42 9.98
C ASN A 207 1.69 -15.25 10.39
N ALA A 208 0.58 -15.17 9.66
CA ALA A 208 -0.57 -16.05 9.90
C ALA A 208 -0.21 -17.51 9.59
N ILE A 209 0.40 -17.78 8.43
CA ILE A 209 0.86 -19.11 8.06
C ILE A 209 1.89 -19.61 9.09
N LYS A 210 2.91 -18.81 9.40
CA LYS A 210 3.95 -19.14 10.39
C LYS A 210 3.36 -19.45 11.77
N LYS A 211 2.36 -18.69 12.23
CA LYS A 211 1.68 -18.95 13.51
C LYS A 211 0.95 -20.31 13.49
N MET A 212 0.25 -20.64 12.40
CA MET A 212 -0.40 -21.94 12.25
C MET A 212 0.63 -23.08 12.21
N VAL A 213 1.75 -22.92 11.49
CA VAL A 213 2.79 -23.95 11.40
C VAL A 213 3.45 -24.17 12.78
N THR A 214 3.93 -23.09 13.40
CA THR A 214 4.60 -23.12 14.72
C THR A 214 3.72 -23.67 15.85
N GLY A 215 2.41 -23.48 15.79
CA GLY A 215 1.48 -23.97 16.81
C GLY A 215 1.10 -25.45 16.70
N ASN A 216 1.17 -26.02 15.50
CA ASN A 216 0.55 -27.32 15.21
C ASN A 216 1.51 -28.40 14.69
N PHE A 217 2.68 -28.02 14.16
CA PHE A 217 3.63 -28.93 13.52
C PHE A 217 4.99 -28.89 14.21
N SER A 218 5.79 -29.93 13.98
CA SER A 218 7.16 -30.08 14.51
C SER A 218 8.10 -30.49 13.38
N ASN A 219 9.42 -30.28 13.51
CA ASN A 219 10.41 -30.70 12.50
C ASN A 219 10.00 -30.29 11.07
N TYR A 220 9.83 -28.98 10.86
CA TYR A 220 9.51 -28.41 9.56
C TYR A 220 10.53 -27.34 9.20
N THR A 221 10.71 -27.11 7.91
CA THR A 221 11.44 -25.96 7.37
C THR A 221 10.44 -25.12 6.58
N MET A 222 10.30 -23.85 6.94
CA MET A 222 9.43 -22.91 6.22
C MET A 222 10.32 -21.94 5.45
N ASP A 223 9.89 -21.53 4.25
CA ASP A 223 10.60 -20.49 3.51
C ASP A 223 10.87 -19.27 4.42
N GLU A 224 12.14 -18.86 4.48
CA GLU A 224 12.55 -17.67 5.19
C GLU A 224 12.59 -16.49 4.23
N PHE A 225 12.01 -15.38 4.68
CA PHE A 225 11.99 -14.13 3.94
C PHE A 225 12.66 -13.06 4.78
N ASP A 226 13.33 -12.11 4.13
CA ASP A 226 13.86 -10.95 4.83
C ASP A 226 12.68 -10.04 5.22
N ILE A 227 12.17 -10.27 6.43
CA ILE A 227 11.10 -9.47 7.02
C ILE A 227 11.77 -8.29 7.71
N LYS A 228 11.63 -7.10 7.12
CA LYS A 228 12.14 -5.83 7.67
C LYS A 228 11.88 -5.77 9.17
N ASN A 229 12.96 -5.71 9.95
CA ASN A 229 12.87 -5.73 11.40
C ASN A 229 12.19 -4.46 11.92
N ASN A 230 11.69 -4.51 13.17
CA ASN A 230 10.99 -3.40 13.83
C ASN A 230 11.78 -2.07 13.83
N ASP A 231 13.11 -2.12 13.82
CA ASP A 231 13.97 -0.93 13.82
C ASP A 231 13.93 -0.19 12.48
N GLU A 232 13.90 -0.92 11.36
CA GLU A 232 13.75 -0.34 10.02
C GLU A 232 12.35 0.25 9.85
N LEU A 233 11.33 -0.46 10.33
CA LEU A 233 9.94 0.00 10.30
C LEU A 233 9.75 1.27 11.14
N THR A 234 10.41 1.34 12.30
CA THR A 234 10.42 2.53 13.18
C THR A 234 11.14 3.70 12.52
N SER A 235 12.25 3.42 11.82
CA SER A 235 12.97 4.42 11.04
C SER A 235 12.09 5.00 9.94
N TYR A 236 11.37 4.17 9.18
CA TYR A 236 10.46 4.62 8.13
C TYR A 236 9.31 5.48 8.68
N ARG A 237 8.68 5.05 9.78
CA ARG A 237 7.64 5.83 10.47
C ARG A 237 8.16 7.18 10.95
N THR A 238 9.38 7.22 11.46
CA THR A 238 10.02 8.47 11.94
C THR A 238 10.31 9.41 10.77
N ILE A 239 10.83 8.89 9.66
CA ILE A 239 11.07 9.66 8.44
C ILE A 239 9.76 10.25 7.91
N ILE A 240 8.68 9.46 7.87
CA ILE A 240 7.34 9.92 7.49
C ILE A 240 6.86 11.05 8.42
N ALA A 241 6.97 10.87 9.75
CA ALA A 241 6.53 11.86 10.73
C ALA A 241 7.31 13.19 10.65
N ILE A 242 8.63 13.13 10.46
CA ILE A 242 9.48 14.31 10.23
C ILE A 242 9.05 15.02 8.95
N SER A 243 8.79 14.27 7.89
CA SER A 243 8.39 14.82 6.60
C SER A 243 7.06 15.57 6.68
N VAL A 244 6.05 14.99 7.35
CA VAL A 244 4.76 15.67 7.62
C VAL A 244 4.97 16.94 8.45
N SER A 245 5.82 16.88 9.49
CA SER A 245 6.12 18.03 10.34
C SER A 245 6.74 19.20 9.56
N ILE A 246 7.67 18.92 8.64
CA ILE A 246 8.27 19.93 7.75
C ILE A 246 7.20 20.60 6.88
N GLY A 247 6.25 19.83 6.33
CA GLY A 247 5.13 20.36 5.55
C GLY A 247 4.25 21.34 6.35
N ILE A 248 3.94 21.01 7.62
CA ILE A 248 3.13 21.86 8.50
C ILE A 248 3.88 23.16 8.85
N ILE A 249 5.15 23.07 9.25
CA ILE A 249 5.98 24.24 9.62
C ILE A 249 6.09 25.21 8.44
N SER A 250 6.28 24.65 7.24
CA SER A 250 6.33 25.38 5.98
C SER A 250 5.05 26.19 5.69
N ALA A 251 3.87 25.59 5.90
CA ALA A 251 2.59 26.29 5.73
C ALA A 251 2.39 27.39 6.80
N LEU A 252 2.73 27.11 8.06
CA LEU A 252 2.65 28.08 9.15
C LEU A 252 3.55 29.30 8.91
N ASN A 253 4.78 29.08 8.42
CA ASN A 253 5.71 30.16 8.11
C ASN A 253 5.12 31.13 7.07
N THR A 254 4.53 30.56 6.01
CA THR A 254 3.86 31.34 4.96
C THR A 254 2.69 32.16 5.52
N CYS A 255 1.88 31.56 6.39
CA CYS A 255 0.74 32.22 7.04
C CYS A 255 1.19 33.40 7.92
N LEU A 256 2.19 33.20 8.77
CA LEU A 256 2.71 34.24 9.67
C LEU A 256 3.30 35.42 8.90
N MET A 257 4.07 35.14 7.86
CA MET A 257 4.67 36.15 6.98
C MET A 257 3.61 36.99 6.27
N TYR A 258 2.55 36.37 5.74
CA TYR A 258 1.45 37.10 5.15
C TYR A 258 0.66 37.90 6.20
N GLY A 259 0.48 37.33 7.39
CA GLY A 259 -0.09 38.01 8.55
C GLY A 259 0.59 39.32 8.88
N TYR A 260 1.92 39.32 8.88
CA TYR A 260 2.71 40.52 9.09
C TYR A 260 2.47 41.58 8.00
N ILE A 261 2.43 41.18 6.73
CA ILE A 261 2.15 42.11 5.61
C ILE A 261 0.75 42.73 5.77
N ILE A 262 -0.22 41.96 6.28
CA ILE A 262 -1.58 42.46 6.52
C ILE A 262 -1.62 43.39 7.74
N SER A 263 -0.88 43.10 8.81
CA SER A 263 -0.84 43.98 9.98
C SER A 263 -0.26 45.35 9.64
N GLN A 264 0.78 45.39 8.82
CA GLN A 264 1.38 46.64 8.32
C GLN A 264 0.43 47.44 7.40
N ARG A 265 -0.50 46.77 6.73
CA ARG A 265 -1.49 47.40 5.83
C ARG A 265 -2.83 47.67 6.52
N ARG A 266 -2.87 47.64 7.86
CA ARG A 266 -4.11 47.86 8.62
C ARG A 266 -4.74 49.23 8.33
N LYS A 267 -3.95 50.30 8.22
CA LYS A 267 -4.44 51.64 7.82
C LYS A 267 -5.18 51.60 6.48
N GLN A 268 -4.63 50.88 5.49
CA GLN A 268 -5.26 50.72 4.18
C GLN A 268 -6.59 49.96 4.26
N MET A 269 -6.67 48.91 5.10
CA MET A 269 -7.91 48.17 5.32
C MET A 269 -8.98 49.00 6.02
N VAL A 270 -8.60 49.85 6.96
CA VAL A 270 -9.50 50.81 7.60
C VAL A 270 -10.06 51.77 6.56
N VAL A 271 -9.21 52.34 5.69
CA VAL A 271 -9.65 53.24 4.61
C VAL A 271 -10.70 52.55 3.73
N TYR A 272 -10.49 51.28 3.36
CA TYR A 272 -11.50 50.50 2.64
C TYR A 272 -12.83 50.39 3.40
N GLY A 273 -12.78 50.23 4.72
CA GLY A 273 -13.97 50.23 5.57
C GLY A 273 -14.69 51.57 5.61
N ILE A 274 -13.95 52.67 5.74
CA ILE A 274 -14.52 54.04 5.79
C ILE A 274 -15.23 54.38 4.48
N ILE A 275 -14.67 53.98 3.33
CA ILE A 275 -15.32 54.18 2.01
C ILE A 275 -16.46 53.19 1.72
N GLY A 276 -16.91 52.41 2.72
CA GLY A 276 -18.09 51.55 2.63
C GLY A 276 -17.85 50.08 2.27
N ALA A 277 -16.60 49.59 2.22
CA ALA A 277 -16.37 48.17 1.98
C ALA A 277 -16.74 47.33 3.21
N ALA A 278 -17.73 46.44 3.04
CA ALA A 278 -18.12 45.47 4.06
C ALA A 278 -16.96 44.56 4.49
N ARG A 279 -17.03 44.00 5.71
CA ARG A 279 -15.99 43.11 6.29
C ARG A 279 -15.65 41.94 5.37
N ILE A 280 -16.66 41.27 4.80
CA ILE A 280 -16.48 40.15 3.87
C ILE A 280 -15.73 40.56 2.59
N ARG A 281 -15.92 41.81 2.14
CA ARG A 281 -15.27 42.33 0.93
C ARG A 281 -13.79 42.63 1.17
N ARG A 282 -13.43 43.15 2.36
CA ARG A 282 -12.03 43.35 2.76
C ARG A 282 -11.29 42.03 2.93
N PHE A 283 -11.97 41.05 3.53
CA PHE A 283 -11.51 39.68 3.63
C PHE A 283 -11.23 39.08 2.24
N ALA A 284 -12.22 39.12 1.33
CA ALA A 284 -12.09 38.56 -0.01
C ALA A 284 -10.98 39.21 -0.84
N ILE A 285 -10.75 40.53 -0.69
CA ILE A 285 -9.64 41.22 -1.37
C ILE A 285 -8.28 40.67 -0.89
N SER A 286 -8.13 40.45 0.42
CA SER A 286 -6.88 39.94 0.99
C SER A 286 -6.67 38.47 0.61
N GLU A 287 -7.71 37.66 0.72
CA GLU A 287 -7.64 36.24 0.35
C GLU A 287 -7.33 36.05 -1.14
N SER A 288 -7.91 36.89 -2.01
CA SER A 288 -7.61 36.89 -3.44
C SER A 288 -6.17 37.31 -3.74
N GLU A 289 -5.60 38.24 -2.97
CA GLU A 289 -4.19 38.61 -3.08
C GLU A 289 -3.29 37.40 -2.74
N MET A 290 -3.61 36.69 -1.64
CA MET A 290 -2.86 35.50 -1.26
C MET A 290 -2.97 34.38 -2.29
N LEU A 291 -4.14 34.17 -2.89
CA LEU A 291 -4.34 33.19 -3.95
C LEU A 291 -3.46 33.48 -5.17
N VAL A 292 -3.47 34.73 -5.66
CA VAL A 292 -2.66 35.14 -6.82
C VAL A 292 -1.17 34.89 -6.55
N PHE A 293 -0.70 35.21 -5.34
CA PHE A 293 0.69 34.93 -4.97
C PHE A 293 0.99 33.44 -4.92
N SER A 294 0.15 32.68 -4.22
CA SER A 294 0.37 31.24 -4.01
C SER A 294 0.36 30.47 -5.34
N VAL A 295 -0.50 30.86 -6.29
CA VAL A 295 -0.50 30.27 -7.64
C VAL A 295 0.80 30.60 -8.37
N THR A 296 1.22 31.87 -8.36
CA THR A 296 2.41 32.32 -9.09
C THR A 296 3.69 31.68 -8.54
N THR A 297 3.86 31.67 -7.22
CA THR A 297 5.02 31.06 -6.55
C THR A 297 5.02 29.54 -6.68
N SER A 298 3.84 28.89 -6.66
CA SER A 298 3.75 27.44 -6.88
C SER A 298 4.16 27.04 -8.28
N LEU A 299 3.78 27.80 -9.32
CA LEU A 299 4.23 27.54 -10.70
C LEU A 299 5.76 27.60 -10.81
N VAL A 300 6.37 28.63 -10.22
CA VAL A 300 7.84 28.75 -10.16
C VAL A 300 8.46 27.60 -9.39
N GLY A 301 7.89 27.23 -8.24
CA GLY A 301 8.37 26.13 -7.41
C GLY A 301 8.29 24.76 -8.10
N VAL A 302 7.21 24.49 -8.85
CA VAL A 302 7.07 23.27 -9.67
C VAL A 302 8.17 23.20 -10.73
N VAL A 303 8.40 24.30 -11.46
CA VAL A 303 9.45 24.36 -12.49
C VAL A 303 10.83 24.13 -11.87
N LEU A 304 11.15 24.81 -10.77
CA LEU A 304 12.42 24.64 -10.05
C LEU A 304 12.60 23.22 -9.51
N PHE A 305 11.56 22.65 -8.91
CA PHE A 305 11.62 21.30 -8.39
C PHE A 305 11.88 20.30 -9.50
N ARG A 306 11.10 20.36 -10.58
CA ARG A 306 11.19 19.41 -11.70
C ARG A 306 12.53 19.49 -12.43
N THR A 307 13.09 20.68 -12.59
CA THR A 307 14.34 20.89 -13.34
C THR A 307 15.60 20.60 -12.54
N ILE A 308 15.61 20.97 -11.26
CA ILE A 308 16.82 20.92 -10.43
C ILE A 308 16.72 19.79 -9.39
N PHE A 309 15.68 19.79 -8.58
CA PHE A 309 15.62 18.98 -7.36
C PHE A 309 15.17 17.54 -7.60
N GLN A 310 14.28 17.29 -8.55
CA GLN A 310 13.80 15.94 -8.86
C GLN A 310 15.00 15.02 -9.18
N SER A 311 15.95 15.48 -10.00
CA SER A 311 17.16 14.73 -10.33
C SER A 311 18.02 14.36 -9.10
N ILE A 312 18.00 15.19 -8.05
CA ILE A 312 18.70 14.91 -6.80
C ILE A 312 17.94 13.85 -6.00
N VAL A 313 16.61 13.99 -5.89
CA VAL A 313 15.77 13.03 -5.16
C VAL A 313 15.85 11.65 -5.79
N LEU A 314 15.74 11.55 -7.12
CA LEU A 314 15.82 10.28 -7.85
C LEU A 314 17.16 9.56 -7.65
N LYS A 315 18.25 10.29 -7.39
CA LYS A 315 19.57 9.69 -7.10
C LYS A 315 19.70 9.19 -5.67
N VAL A 316 18.96 9.77 -4.73
CA VAL A 316 19.04 9.42 -3.31
C VAL A 316 18.05 8.31 -2.94
N TYR A 317 16.91 8.23 -3.64
CA TYR A 317 15.85 7.28 -3.35
C TYR A 317 15.55 6.42 -4.59
N ASP A 318 16.08 5.19 -4.60
CA ASP A 318 15.70 4.16 -5.57
C ASP A 318 14.17 3.94 -5.54
N ASN A 319 13.57 3.73 -6.72
CA ASN A 319 12.12 3.60 -6.99
C ASN A 319 11.27 4.89 -6.89
N SER A 320 11.85 6.09 -6.87
CA SER A 320 11.08 7.33 -6.79
C SER A 320 10.58 7.91 -8.14
N SER A 321 10.94 7.32 -9.27
CA SER A 321 10.56 7.83 -10.60
C SER A 321 9.06 7.73 -10.89
N GLU A 322 8.41 6.66 -10.43
CA GLU A 322 6.96 6.47 -10.58
C GLU A 322 6.13 7.40 -9.68
N ILE A 323 6.73 7.95 -8.62
CA ILE A 323 6.03 8.84 -7.67
C ILE A 323 5.80 10.22 -8.28
N TYR A 324 6.74 10.71 -9.10
CA TYR A 324 6.73 12.08 -9.64
C TYR A 324 6.00 12.20 -10.97
N THR A 325 4.68 11.99 -10.94
CA THR A 325 3.80 12.17 -12.10
C THR A 325 3.26 13.60 -12.20
N VAL A 326 2.82 14.02 -13.40
CA VAL A 326 2.12 15.31 -13.59
C VAL A 326 0.88 15.40 -12.70
N LYS A 327 0.16 14.30 -12.52
CA LYS A 327 -1.02 14.23 -11.63
C LYS A 327 -0.65 14.55 -10.19
N MET A 328 0.46 14.01 -9.70
CA MET A 328 0.98 14.30 -8.35
C MET A 328 1.29 15.79 -8.18
N TYR A 329 2.02 16.41 -9.11
CA TYR A 329 2.37 17.84 -9.00
C TYR A 329 1.13 18.72 -8.94
N VAL A 330 0.12 18.46 -9.78
CA VAL A 330 -1.14 19.20 -9.78
C VAL A 330 -1.88 19.00 -8.45
N PHE A 331 -2.05 17.75 -8.02
CA PHE A 331 -2.76 17.42 -6.78
C PHE A 331 -2.12 18.07 -5.56
N MET A 332 -0.81 17.91 -5.39
CA MET A 332 -0.07 18.44 -4.24
C MET A 332 -0.01 19.97 -4.24
N THR A 333 0.04 20.61 -5.42
CA THR A 333 -0.07 22.07 -5.55
C THR A 333 -1.44 22.57 -5.11
N ILE A 334 -2.52 21.92 -5.54
CA ILE A 334 -3.89 22.27 -5.12
C ILE A 334 -4.02 22.11 -3.60
N LEU A 335 -3.54 21.00 -3.04
CA LEU A 335 -3.58 20.73 -1.61
C LEU A 335 -2.82 21.80 -0.82
N TYR A 336 -1.60 22.17 -1.26
CA TYR A 336 -0.81 23.23 -0.65
C TYR A 336 -1.54 24.58 -0.65
N ILE A 337 -2.10 24.98 -1.79
CA ILE A 337 -2.84 26.24 -1.92
C ILE A 337 -4.08 26.22 -1.02
N MET A 338 -4.83 25.11 -0.98
CA MET A 338 -5.98 24.96 -0.07
C MET A 338 -5.57 25.14 1.39
N CYS A 339 -4.46 24.50 1.82
CA CYS A 339 -3.95 24.65 3.18
C CYS A 339 -3.58 26.11 3.49
N ILE A 340 -2.86 26.79 2.59
CA ILE A 340 -2.53 28.20 2.76
C ILE A 340 -3.80 29.02 2.97
N LEU A 341 -4.78 28.87 2.09
CA LEU A 341 -6.03 29.64 2.14
C LEU A 341 -6.79 29.38 3.44
N ILE A 342 -6.84 28.13 3.92
CA ILE A 342 -7.48 27.83 5.21
C ILE A 342 -6.78 28.58 6.35
N PHE A 343 -5.45 28.50 6.43
CA PHE A 343 -4.69 29.18 7.49
C PHE A 343 -4.79 30.71 7.39
N THR A 344 -4.69 31.29 6.20
CA THR A 344 -4.83 32.73 6.00
C THR A 344 -6.25 33.19 6.25
N SER A 345 -7.27 32.41 5.88
CA SER A 345 -8.67 32.67 6.19
C SER A 345 -8.91 32.76 7.69
N VAL A 346 -8.38 31.81 8.48
CA VAL A 346 -8.48 31.84 9.95
C VAL A 346 -7.80 33.10 10.51
N LEU A 347 -6.58 33.40 10.06
CA LEU A 347 -5.83 34.57 10.50
C LEU A 347 -6.55 35.89 10.16
N LEU A 348 -7.00 36.03 8.92
CA LEU A 348 -7.73 37.21 8.44
C LEU A 348 -9.06 37.39 9.14
N ALA A 349 -9.75 36.30 9.48
CA ALA A 349 -10.98 36.36 10.27
C ALA A 349 -10.70 36.93 11.66
N VAL A 350 -9.63 36.50 12.33
CA VAL A 350 -9.19 37.04 13.63
C VAL A 350 -8.81 38.52 13.50
N MET A 351 -8.00 38.88 12.51
CA MET A 351 -7.54 40.26 12.32
C MET A 351 -8.66 41.24 11.93
N ASN A 352 -9.70 40.76 11.25
CA ASN A 352 -10.84 41.59 10.86
C ASN A 352 -11.97 41.64 11.90
N ARG A 353 -11.86 40.96 13.06
CA ARG A 353 -12.91 40.97 14.11
C ARG A 353 -13.10 42.31 14.81
N ASP A 354 -12.08 43.15 14.82
CA ASP A 354 -12.12 44.45 15.49
C ASP A 354 -13.08 45.43 14.78
N LYS A 355 -13.63 46.39 15.54
CA LYS A 355 -14.35 47.53 14.95
C LYS A 355 -13.34 48.45 14.27
N LEU A 356 -13.77 49.19 13.25
CA LEU A 356 -12.88 50.11 12.50
C LEU A 356 -12.17 51.12 13.43
N ALA A 357 -12.86 51.60 14.48
CA ALA A 357 -12.29 52.51 15.47
C ALA A 357 -11.15 51.86 16.30
N ASP A 358 -11.28 50.57 16.62
CA ASP A 358 -10.25 49.84 17.39
C ASP A 358 -9.05 49.52 16.49
N MET A 359 -9.30 49.25 15.20
CA MET A 359 -8.24 49.09 14.20
C MET A 359 -7.43 50.39 14.02
N LEU A 360 -8.09 51.55 14.05
CA LEU A 360 -7.48 52.89 13.96
C LEU A 360 -6.61 53.22 15.17
N ARG A 361 -7.11 53.00 16.39
CA ARG A 361 -6.36 53.27 17.63
C ARG A 361 -5.09 52.42 17.72
N ARG A 362 -5.13 51.17 17.28
CA ARG A 362 -3.95 50.29 17.25
C ARG A 362 -2.88 50.77 16.26
N THR A 363 -3.27 51.44 15.17
CA THR A 363 -2.32 52.00 14.19
C THR A 363 -1.67 53.32 14.61
N GLU A 364 -2.08 53.90 15.74
CA GLU A 364 -1.44 55.09 16.35
C GLU A 364 -0.46 54.70 17.47
N ASN A 365 -0.53 53.46 17.98
CA ASN A 365 0.30 52.94 19.07
C ASN A 365 1.44 52.00 18.59
N ASP A 366 1.48 51.68 17.30
CA ASP A 366 2.55 50.95 16.59
C ASP A 366 3.25 51.91 15.61
#